data_AF-A0A8S1DKU1-F1
#
_entry.id   AF-A0A8S1DKU1-F1
#
_cell.length_a   1.000
_cell.length_b   1.000
_cell.length_c   1.000
_cell.angle_alpha   90.00
_cell.angle_beta   90.00
_cell.angle_gamma   90.00
#
_symmetry.space_group_name_H-M   'P 1'
#
loop_
_entity.id
_entity.type
_entity.pdbx_description
1 polymer ?
#
loop_
_entity_poly.entity_id
_entity_poly.type
_entity_poly.pdbx_seq_one_letter_code
_entity_poly.pdbx_strand_id
1 'polypeptide(L)'
;MHLYDKFGADRTASMLDGVFGFCLVDAKKRRILIARDAYGVRPLFRLTGPGGVLGICSEAKGLIHLVDGPEYKLDPFPPGTFEEYELDLEGRATLIRQQKYYTIGDKPAYRMAVLEKDYSDDIYANIRTVFTAAVKKRLMADRRIGCLLSGGLDSSLVAALLVKLANEANLPYKVQTFSIGMGDESPDLVAARKVAAHIGSEHHEVVFSEKDVEDVLKDVLYHLEIADITTLRASIPMFLLARYIKEKTDSTVIFSGEGADEVAQGYIYFRDAPSEEEGHKESLRLLNELYLYDVLRTDRTTAAHSLEVRVPFLDHQFSSYYLNLPKKLLQPQDNVEKYVLRKAFDGLDLLPKDILWRHKEAFSDGVASKKKPIFKILQETIEPLVPNEALAEAEKRFPQCTPKTKEALFYRQEFDSNYPGQGHWLPHFWMPRWSDATDPSAQFISHYAAE
;
A
#
# COMPACT_ATOMS: atom_id res chain seq x y z
N MET A 1 20.26 12.58 10.47
CA MET A 1 21.14 13.58 11.12
C MET A 1 22.54 13.63 10.50
N HIS A 2 23.37 12.58 10.58
CA HIS A 2 24.74 12.62 10.00
C HIS A 2 24.80 12.95 8.51
N LEU A 3 23.88 12.41 7.70
CA LEU A 3 23.78 12.77 6.28
C LEU A 3 23.48 14.26 6.08
N TYR A 4 22.57 14.82 6.89
CA TYR A 4 22.21 16.24 6.83
C TYR A 4 23.35 17.16 7.26
N ASP A 5 24.08 16.79 8.31
CA ASP A 5 25.25 17.54 8.76
C ASP A 5 26.34 17.59 7.67
N LYS A 6 26.58 16.45 7.01
CA LYS A 6 27.64 16.32 5.99
C LYS A 6 27.27 16.86 4.61
N PHE A 7 26.03 16.69 4.18
CA PHE A 7 25.60 16.94 2.79
C PHE A 7 24.42 17.92 2.67
N GLY A 8 23.88 18.41 3.78
CA GLY A 8 22.68 19.26 3.79
C GLY A 8 21.43 18.54 3.29
N ALA A 9 20.41 19.32 2.93
CA ALA A 9 19.14 18.80 2.45
C ALA A 9 19.25 18.01 1.14
N ASP A 10 20.12 18.45 0.22
CA ASP A 10 20.22 17.97 -1.17
C ASP A 10 20.40 16.46 -1.31
N ARG A 11 21.18 15.86 -0.40
CA ARG A 11 21.50 14.42 -0.46
C ARG A 11 20.90 13.61 0.69
N THR A 12 20.29 14.26 1.67
CA THR A 12 19.83 13.54 2.86
C THR A 12 18.77 12.52 2.50
N ALA A 13 17.69 12.93 1.84
CA ALA A 13 16.58 12.03 1.52
C ALA A 13 16.96 11.01 0.42
N SER A 14 17.70 11.44 -0.61
CA SER A 14 18.09 10.57 -1.74
C SER A 14 19.09 9.48 -1.37
N MET A 15 19.77 9.58 -0.22
CA MET A 15 20.71 8.57 0.27
C MET A 15 20.09 7.53 1.22
N LEU A 16 18.79 7.62 1.51
CA LEU A 16 18.10 6.69 2.42
C LEU A 16 17.51 5.50 1.65
N ASP A 17 17.96 4.29 2.00
CA ASP A 17 17.36 3.02 1.55
C ASP A 17 16.30 2.56 2.55
N GLY A 18 15.07 3.04 2.40
CA GLY A 18 14.00 2.69 3.31
C GLY A 18 12.75 3.56 3.16
N VAL A 19 11.86 3.41 4.13
CA VAL A 19 10.56 4.09 4.19
C VAL A 19 10.55 5.09 5.34
N PHE A 20 10.02 6.29 5.13
CA PHE A 20 10.11 7.38 6.08
C PHE A 20 9.18 8.54 5.73
N GLY A 21 8.68 9.19 6.77
CA GLY A 21 8.25 10.58 6.75
C GLY A 21 8.94 11.26 7.93
N PHE A 22 9.73 12.31 7.70
CA PHE A 22 10.43 12.99 8.78
C PHE A 22 10.35 14.50 8.68
N CYS A 23 10.48 15.15 9.84
CA CYS A 23 10.70 16.59 9.98
C CYS A 23 11.95 16.78 10.85
N LEU A 24 12.99 17.42 10.29
CA LEU A 24 14.24 17.72 10.95
C LEU A 24 14.34 19.23 11.15
N VAL A 25 14.53 19.66 12.39
CA VAL A 25 14.73 21.08 12.73
C VAL A 25 16.20 21.32 13.06
N ASP A 26 16.87 22.15 12.27
CA ASP A 26 18.20 22.68 12.57
C ASP A 26 18.05 24.06 13.20
N ALA A 27 18.06 24.11 14.54
CA ALA A 27 17.93 25.35 15.28
C ALA A 27 19.11 26.32 15.08
N LYS A 28 20.32 25.80 14.79
CA LYS A 28 21.51 26.63 14.57
C LYS A 28 21.42 27.37 13.25
N LYS A 29 20.97 26.68 12.20
CA LYS A 29 20.76 27.26 10.86
C LYS A 29 19.38 27.91 10.70
N ARG A 30 18.47 27.72 11.66
CA ARG A 30 17.05 28.09 11.57
C ARG A 30 16.41 27.53 10.31
N ARG A 31 16.63 26.24 10.07
CA ARG A 31 16.09 25.50 8.93
C ARG A 31 15.21 24.36 9.39
N ILE A 32 14.18 24.05 8.59
CA ILE A 32 13.42 22.80 8.70
C ILE A 32 13.59 22.04 7.39
N LEU A 33 13.92 20.75 7.48
CA LEU A 33 13.89 19.81 6.36
C LEU A 33 12.79 18.79 6.60
N ILE A 34 11.84 18.71 5.68
CA ILE A 34 10.78 17.70 5.68
C ILE A 34 10.99 16.82 4.45
N ALA A 35 10.89 15.50 4.60
CA ALA A 35 10.94 14.60 3.45
C ALA A 35 10.09 13.35 3.66
N ARG A 36 9.63 12.79 2.54
CA ARG A 36 8.84 11.55 2.49
C ARG A 36 9.45 10.58 1.49
N ASP A 37 9.39 9.28 1.80
CA ASP A 37 9.98 8.22 1.00
C ASP A 37 9.40 8.11 -0.42
N ALA A 38 10.11 7.38 -1.27
CA ALA A 38 9.89 7.30 -2.72
C ALA A 38 8.46 6.97 -3.14
N TYR A 39 7.83 6.01 -2.45
CA TYR A 39 6.50 5.48 -2.79
C TYR A 39 5.42 5.99 -1.81
N GLY A 40 5.80 6.79 -0.81
CA GLY A 40 4.89 7.31 0.20
C GLY A 40 4.43 6.24 1.18
N VAL A 41 5.25 5.22 1.42
CA VAL A 41 4.96 4.09 2.32
C VAL A 41 4.63 4.56 3.72
N ARG A 42 5.43 5.50 4.25
CA ARG A 42 5.07 6.19 5.48
C ARG A 42 4.29 7.47 5.15
N PRO A 43 3.21 7.76 5.88
CA PRO A 43 2.40 8.91 5.59
C PRO A 43 2.96 10.18 6.22
N LEU A 44 2.62 11.28 5.58
CA LEU A 44 2.97 12.59 6.06
C LEU A 44 1.99 13.60 5.44
N PHE A 45 1.44 14.45 6.28
CA PHE A 45 0.59 15.58 5.91
C PHE A 45 1.24 16.87 6.34
N ARG A 46 0.94 17.92 5.58
CA ARG A 46 1.41 19.28 5.83
C ARG A 46 0.24 20.23 5.89
N LEU A 47 0.18 20.99 6.98
CA LEU A 47 -0.64 22.18 7.14
C LEU A 47 0.21 23.42 6.88
N THR A 48 -0.24 24.32 6.01
CA THR A 48 0.31 25.68 5.89
C THR A 48 -0.79 26.70 6.10
N GLY A 49 -0.51 27.81 6.80
CA GLY A 49 -1.48 28.87 7.02
C GLY A 49 -0.87 30.28 7.08
N PRO A 50 -1.71 31.30 7.29
CA PRO A 50 -1.27 32.70 7.41
C PRO A 50 -0.18 32.88 8.46
N GLY A 51 0.68 33.89 8.29
CA GLY A 51 1.72 34.21 9.27
C GLY A 51 2.81 33.13 9.41
N GLY A 52 2.98 32.24 8.42
CA GLY A 52 4.04 31.23 8.42
C GLY A 52 3.77 30.04 9.34
N VAL A 53 2.48 29.72 9.59
CA VAL A 53 2.09 28.49 10.29
C VAL A 53 2.47 27.29 9.43
N LEU A 54 3.21 26.34 10.03
CA LEU A 54 3.57 25.06 9.44
C LEU A 54 3.27 23.94 10.44
N GLY A 55 2.36 23.04 10.08
CA GLY A 55 2.05 21.83 10.84
C GLY A 55 2.46 20.59 10.05
N ILE A 56 3.04 19.61 10.72
CA ILE A 56 3.43 18.32 10.12
C ILE A 56 2.91 17.21 11.02
N CYS A 57 2.22 16.25 10.43
CA CYS A 57 1.73 15.07 11.14
C CYS A 57 1.73 13.86 10.21
N SER A 58 1.83 12.66 10.77
CA SER A 58 1.72 11.43 9.97
C SER A 58 0.36 11.30 9.31
N GLU A 59 -0.70 11.71 10.00
CA GLU A 59 -2.10 11.55 9.57
C GLU A 59 -2.84 12.88 9.69
N ALA A 60 -3.74 13.16 8.77
CA ALA A 60 -4.44 14.43 8.66
C ALA A 60 -5.29 14.76 9.88
N LYS A 61 -5.85 13.75 10.55
CA LYS A 61 -6.61 13.89 11.81
C LYS A 61 -5.83 14.54 12.95
N GLY A 62 -4.50 14.52 12.90
CA GLY A 62 -3.67 15.26 13.87
C GLY A 62 -3.60 16.77 13.60
N LEU A 63 -4.01 17.22 12.42
CA LEU A 63 -3.93 18.62 11.97
C LEU A 63 -5.30 19.23 11.62
N ILE A 64 -6.33 18.41 11.35
CA ILE A 64 -7.62 18.87 10.82
C ILE A 64 -8.29 19.93 11.70
N HIS A 65 -8.15 19.83 13.02
CA HIS A 65 -8.73 20.78 13.97
C HIS A 65 -8.00 22.14 14.02
N LEU A 66 -6.84 22.26 13.37
CA LEU A 66 -6.08 23.50 13.24
C LEU A 66 -6.41 24.26 11.94
N VAL A 67 -7.25 23.69 11.07
CA VAL A 67 -7.70 24.35 9.83
C VAL A 67 -8.75 25.40 10.20
N ASP A 68 -8.36 26.67 10.18
CA ASP A 68 -9.21 27.81 10.57
C ASP A 68 -9.46 28.76 9.38
N GLY A 69 -10.26 28.28 8.43
CA GLY A 69 -10.66 29.04 7.24
C GLY A 69 -9.86 28.71 5.97
N PRO A 70 -10.22 29.35 4.84
CA PRO A 70 -9.77 28.94 3.50
C PRO A 70 -8.30 29.23 3.21
N GLU A 71 -7.62 30.02 4.04
CA GLU A 71 -6.20 30.32 3.88
C GLU A 71 -5.30 29.18 4.41
N TYR A 72 -5.85 28.30 5.24
CA TYR A 72 -5.17 27.10 5.70
C TYR A 72 -5.29 25.99 4.64
N LYS A 73 -4.16 25.39 4.29
CA LYS A 73 -4.07 24.27 3.36
C LYS A 73 -3.52 23.05 4.08
N LEU A 74 -4.32 21.99 4.15
CA LEU A 74 -3.92 20.69 4.68
C LEU A 74 -3.88 19.71 3.52
N ASP A 75 -2.68 19.24 3.17
CA ASP A 75 -2.49 18.35 2.03
C ASP A 75 -1.54 17.20 2.39
N PRO A 76 -1.70 16.02 1.76
CA PRO A 76 -0.68 14.98 1.79
C PRO A 76 0.67 15.54 1.30
N PHE A 77 1.73 15.32 2.06
CA PHE A 77 3.07 15.65 1.62
C PHE A 77 3.50 14.70 0.48
N PRO A 78 4.01 15.21 -0.65
CA PRO A 78 4.26 14.41 -1.84
C PRO A 78 5.35 13.33 -1.61
N PRO A 79 5.16 12.08 -2.10
CA PRO A 79 6.20 11.06 -2.10
C PRO A 79 7.47 11.46 -2.88
N GLY A 80 8.60 10.87 -2.51
CA GLY A 80 9.88 11.05 -3.19
C GLY A 80 10.37 12.49 -3.22
N THR A 81 9.90 13.32 -2.29
CA THR A 81 10.11 14.78 -2.27
C THR A 81 10.67 15.21 -0.92
N PHE A 82 11.45 16.29 -0.93
CA PHE A 82 11.78 17.03 0.28
C PHE A 82 11.42 18.51 0.13
N GLU A 83 11.20 19.16 1.26
CA GLU A 83 10.97 20.59 1.38
C GLU A 83 11.88 21.17 2.46
N GLU A 84 12.40 22.36 2.18
CA GLU A 84 13.24 23.10 3.10
C GLU A 84 12.59 24.45 3.42
N TYR A 85 12.57 24.79 4.70
CA TYR A 85 12.00 26.03 5.22
C TYR A 85 13.04 26.85 5.98
N GLU A 86 12.91 28.17 5.93
CA GLU A 86 13.56 29.10 6.87
C GLU A 86 12.65 29.36 8.06
N LEU A 87 13.23 29.48 9.26
CA LEU A 87 12.57 30.01 10.44
C LEU A 87 13.08 31.42 10.73
N ASP A 88 12.17 32.37 10.89
CA ASP A 88 12.51 33.69 11.40
C ASP A 88 12.67 33.69 12.94
N LEU A 89 12.89 34.87 13.53
CA LEU A 89 13.11 35.01 14.97
C LEU A 89 11.83 34.78 15.80
N GLU A 90 10.67 34.92 15.17
CA GLU A 90 9.36 34.66 15.75
C GLU A 90 8.91 33.20 15.56
N GLY A 91 9.72 32.38 14.87
CA GLY A 91 9.45 30.97 14.61
C GLY A 91 8.51 30.72 13.42
N ARG A 92 8.25 31.74 12.58
CA ARG A 92 7.42 31.61 11.38
C ARG A 92 8.21 30.91 10.28
N ALA A 93 7.58 29.94 9.62
CA ALA A 93 8.20 29.13 8.59
C ALA A 93 7.93 29.71 7.19
N THR A 94 8.97 29.86 6.38
CA THR A 94 8.88 30.23 4.97
C THR A 94 9.49 29.13 4.10
N LEU A 95 8.70 28.57 3.18
CA LEU A 95 9.21 27.57 2.22
C LEU A 95 10.26 28.24 1.33
N ILE A 96 11.48 27.69 1.33
CA ILE A 96 12.56 28.17 0.46
C ILE A 96 12.78 27.27 -0.74
N ARG A 97 12.46 25.97 -0.61
CA ARG A 97 12.69 25.00 -1.67
C ARG A 97 11.83 23.77 -1.51
N GLN A 98 11.36 23.24 -2.64
CA GLN A 98 10.73 21.93 -2.77
C GLN A 98 11.40 21.19 -3.94
N GLN A 99 11.76 19.93 -3.75
CA GLN A 99 12.42 19.14 -4.79
C GLN A 99 12.06 17.66 -4.72
N LYS A 100 11.62 17.11 -5.86
CA LYS A 100 11.51 15.65 -6.05
C LYS A 100 12.91 15.07 -6.17
N TYR A 101 13.30 14.20 -5.26
CA TYR A 101 14.62 13.59 -5.20
C TYR A 101 14.66 12.18 -5.79
N TYR A 102 13.50 11.57 -6.04
CA TYR A 102 13.38 10.22 -6.61
C TYR A 102 12.21 10.15 -7.59
N THR A 103 12.46 9.60 -8.79
CA THR A 103 11.41 9.22 -9.73
C THR A 103 11.32 7.70 -9.80
N ILE A 104 10.10 7.18 -9.85
CA ILE A 104 9.84 5.75 -9.89
C ILE A 104 10.47 5.14 -11.13
N GLY A 105 11.26 4.08 -10.94
CA GLY A 105 12.05 3.43 -11.99
C GLY A 105 13.51 3.92 -12.03
N ASP A 106 13.82 5.08 -11.46
CA ASP A 106 15.21 5.57 -11.40
C ASP A 106 16.09 4.63 -10.57
N LYS A 107 17.36 4.56 -10.96
CA LYS A 107 18.38 3.85 -10.18
C LYS A 107 18.60 4.56 -8.83
N PRO A 108 18.66 3.82 -7.71
CA PRO A 108 18.93 4.42 -6.40
C PRO A 108 20.25 5.21 -6.34
N ALA A 109 20.24 6.37 -5.67
CA ALA A 109 21.41 7.25 -5.54
C ALA A 109 22.39 6.85 -4.42
N TYR A 110 22.11 5.73 -3.74
CA TYR A 110 22.92 5.18 -2.67
C TYR A 110 23.54 3.83 -3.06
N ARG A 111 24.40 3.30 -2.19
CA ARG A 111 25.01 1.99 -2.40
C ARG A 111 23.94 0.90 -2.24
N MET A 112 23.60 0.27 -3.36
CA MET A 112 22.67 -0.84 -3.43
C MET A 112 23.16 -2.10 -2.69
N ALA A 113 22.23 -2.94 -2.24
CA ALA A 113 22.51 -4.16 -1.50
C ALA A 113 23.17 -5.23 -2.39
N VAL A 114 22.73 -5.34 -3.64
CA VAL A 114 23.37 -6.15 -4.69
C VAL A 114 24.07 -5.20 -5.66
N LEU A 115 25.34 -5.43 -5.99
CA LEU A 115 26.05 -4.56 -6.94
C LEU A 115 25.74 -5.02 -8.37
N GLU A 116 25.64 -4.09 -9.32
CA GLU A 116 25.30 -4.43 -10.72
C GLU A 116 26.31 -5.37 -11.37
N LYS A 117 27.59 -5.28 -10.97
CA LYS A 117 28.63 -6.21 -11.43
C LYS A 117 28.40 -7.66 -10.98
N ASP A 118 27.51 -7.88 -10.01
CA ASP A 118 27.14 -9.20 -9.48
C ASP A 118 25.85 -9.72 -10.15
N TYR A 119 25.24 -8.96 -11.07
CA TYR A 119 24.14 -9.45 -11.89
C TYR A 119 24.66 -10.42 -12.94
N SER A 120 23.89 -11.49 -13.16
CA SER A 120 24.14 -12.48 -14.20
C SER A 120 23.35 -12.17 -15.47
N ASP A 121 23.60 -12.91 -16.56
CA ASP A 121 22.75 -12.85 -17.76
C ASP A 121 21.37 -13.49 -17.55
N ASP A 122 21.19 -14.26 -16.46
CA ASP A 122 19.90 -14.84 -16.07
C ASP A 122 19.08 -13.79 -15.29
N ILE A 123 18.12 -13.16 -15.98
CA ILE A 123 17.19 -12.21 -15.39
C ILE A 123 16.40 -12.81 -14.23
N TYR A 124 16.08 -14.11 -14.27
CA TYR A 124 15.33 -14.79 -13.23
C TYR A 124 16.18 -14.92 -11.97
N ALA A 125 17.47 -15.24 -12.10
CA ALA A 125 18.43 -15.22 -10.99
C ALA A 125 18.57 -13.83 -10.38
N ASN A 126 18.61 -12.79 -11.20
CA ASN A 126 18.72 -11.42 -10.71
C ASN A 126 17.46 -10.99 -9.95
N ILE A 127 16.25 -11.28 -10.47
CA ILE A 127 14.97 -11.02 -9.77
C ILE A 127 14.99 -11.69 -8.39
N ARG A 128 15.34 -12.98 -8.33
CA ARG A 128 15.45 -13.71 -7.05
C ARG A 128 16.45 -13.04 -6.10
N THR A 129 17.63 -12.69 -6.60
CA THR A 129 18.72 -12.15 -5.79
C THR A 129 18.35 -10.79 -5.21
N VAL A 130 17.83 -9.90 -6.04
CA VAL A 130 17.44 -8.54 -5.64
C VAL A 130 16.22 -8.56 -4.71
N PHE A 131 15.21 -9.39 -5.00
CA PHE A 131 14.04 -9.51 -4.12
C PHE A 131 14.39 -10.16 -2.77
N THR A 132 15.26 -11.18 -2.78
CA THR A 132 15.76 -11.79 -1.52
C THR A 132 16.53 -10.75 -0.69
N ALA A 133 17.33 -9.89 -1.33
CA ALA A 133 18.02 -8.79 -0.64
C ALA A 133 17.03 -7.76 -0.05
N ALA A 134 15.93 -7.46 -0.76
CA ALA A 134 14.86 -6.60 -0.28
C ALA A 134 14.19 -7.15 0.98
N VAL A 135 13.90 -8.45 1.04
CA VAL A 135 13.36 -9.10 2.25
C VAL A 135 14.42 -9.14 3.36
N LYS A 136 15.66 -9.52 3.05
CA LYS A 136 16.75 -9.67 4.02
C LYS A 136 17.08 -8.37 4.76
N LYS A 137 17.21 -7.24 4.05
CA LYS A 137 17.51 -5.95 4.69
C LYS A 137 16.39 -5.49 5.63
N ARG A 138 15.16 -5.97 5.39
CA ARG A 138 13.98 -5.71 6.22
C ARG A 138 13.86 -6.67 7.40
N LEU A 139 14.85 -7.51 7.70
CA LEU A 139 14.90 -8.24 8.97
C LEU A 139 15.38 -7.37 10.15
N MET A 140 15.79 -6.13 9.90
CA MET A 140 16.25 -5.19 10.92
C MET A 140 15.13 -4.81 11.89
N ALA A 141 14.99 -5.52 13.01
CA ALA A 141 13.99 -5.24 14.04
C ALA A 141 14.42 -5.80 15.41
N ASP A 142 14.12 -5.04 16.46
CA ASP A 142 14.22 -5.51 17.86
C ASP A 142 12.90 -6.10 18.39
N ARG A 143 11.85 -6.09 17.55
CA ARG A 143 10.51 -6.60 17.87
C ARG A 143 10.16 -7.77 16.97
N ARG A 144 9.26 -8.62 17.44
CA ARG A 144 8.87 -9.84 16.72
C ARG A 144 8.32 -9.50 15.34
N ILE A 145 8.81 -10.25 14.35
CA ILE A 145 8.42 -10.13 12.94
C ILE A 145 7.34 -11.18 12.63
N GLY A 146 6.26 -10.74 12.00
CA GLY A 146 5.22 -11.56 11.41
C GLY A 146 4.98 -11.19 9.93
N CYS A 147 4.02 -11.86 9.29
CA CYS A 147 3.69 -11.66 7.89
C CYS A 147 2.20 -11.84 7.61
N LEU A 148 1.62 -10.97 6.80
CA LEU A 148 0.31 -11.22 6.22
C LEU A 148 0.45 -12.31 5.14
N LEU A 149 -0.50 -13.25 5.11
CA LEU A 149 -0.49 -14.39 4.20
C LEU A 149 -1.92 -14.64 3.71
N SER A 150 -2.24 -14.18 2.50
CA SER A 150 -3.53 -14.43 1.85
C SER A 150 -3.55 -15.72 1.02
N GLY A 151 -2.38 -16.34 0.80
CA GLY A 151 -2.24 -17.49 -0.12
C GLY A 151 -2.23 -17.12 -1.61
N GLY A 152 -2.40 -15.83 -1.94
CA GLY A 152 -2.03 -15.29 -3.25
C GLY A 152 -0.52 -15.30 -3.48
N LEU A 153 -0.08 -15.18 -4.75
CA LEU A 153 1.33 -15.25 -5.14
C LEU A 153 2.24 -14.36 -4.27
N ASP A 154 1.86 -13.10 -4.08
CA ASP A 154 2.76 -12.06 -3.58
C ASP A 154 3.06 -12.22 -2.09
N SER A 155 2.00 -12.33 -1.28
CA SER A 155 2.12 -12.57 0.16
C SER A 155 2.79 -13.91 0.43
N SER A 156 2.55 -14.92 -0.42
CA SER A 156 3.20 -16.23 -0.33
C SER A 156 4.70 -16.14 -0.62
N LEU A 157 5.13 -15.44 -1.66
CA LEU A 157 6.56 -15.23 -1.97
C LEU A 157 7.28 -14.49 -0.83
N VAL A 158 6.65 -13.45 -0.29
CA VAL A 158 7.18 -12.70 0.85
C VAL A 158 7.30 -13.60 2.08
N ALA A 159 6.23 -14.32 2.45
CA ALA A 159 6.21 -15.20 3.61
C ALA A 159 7.26 -16.32 3.49
N ALA A 160 7.37 -16.96 2.32
CA ALA A 160 8.33 -18.03 2.10
C ALA A 160 9.79 -17.56 2.20
N LEU A 161 10.13 -16.42 1.58
CA LEU A 161 11.47 -15.84 1.70
C LEU A 161 11.74 -15.35 3.13
N LEU A 162 10.76 -14.75 3.78
CA LEU A 162 10.89 -14.28 5.16
C LEU A 162 11.17 -15.45 6.11
N VAL A 163 10.41 -16.55 6.03
CA VAL A 163 10.64 -17.74 6.87
C VAL A 163 12.02 -18.33 6.60
N LYS A 164 12.41 -18.48 5.33
CA LYS A 164 13.74 -18.97 4.96
C LYS A 164 14.84 -18.09 5.57
N LEU A 165 14.78 -16.77 5.37
CA LEU A 165 15.80 -15.83 5.83
C LEU A 165 15.79 -15.67 7.35
N ALA A 166 14.64 -15.78 8.01
CA ALA A 166 14.52 -15.77 9.47
C ALA A 166 15.23 -16.99 10.09
N ASN A 167 15.08 -18.17 9.47
CA ASN A 167 15.78 -19.38 9.87
C ASN A 167 17.30 -19.24 9.65
N GLU A 168 17.73 -18.73 8.48
CA GLU A 168 19.15 -18.46 8.21
C GLU A 168 19.77 -17.44 9.18
N ALA A 169 18.98 -16.45 9.62
CA ALA A 169 19.37 -15.46 10.62
C ALA A 169 19.29 -15.97 12.07
N ASN A 170 18.81 -17.21 12.29
CA ASN A 170 18.57 -17.80 13.60
C ASN A 170 17.72 -16.92 14.53
N LEU A 171 16.61 -16.37 14.02
CA LEU A 171 15.68 -15.63 14.88
C LEU A 171 15.17 -16.53 16.01
N PRO A 172 15.01 -16.01 17.24
CA PRO A 172 14.70 -16.83 18.42
C PRO A 172 13.24 -17.30 18.48
N TYR A 173 12.48 -17.10 17.40
CA TYR A 173 11.06 -17.42 17.30
C TYR A 173 10.71 -17.87 15.89
N LYS A 174 9.61 -18.61 15.79
CA LYS A 174 8.98 -18.93 14.51
C LYS A 174 8.24 -17.70 13.98
N VAL A 175 8.38 -17.41 12.69
CA VAL A 175 7.61 -16.34 12.03
C VAL A 175 6.12 -16.68 12.12
N GLN A 176 5.34 -15.73 12.64
CA GLN A 176 3.88 -15.83 12.65
C GLN A 176 3.31 -15.35 11.32
N THR A 177 2.41 -16.13 10.73
CA THR A 177 1.68 -15.75 9.50
C THR A 177 0.21 -15.57 9.78
N PHE A 178 -0.41 -14.56 9.18
CA PHE A 178 -1.77 -14.13 9.50
C PHE A 178 -2.64 -14.08 8.24
N SER A 179 -3.76 -14.78 8.25
CA SER A 179 -4.79 -14.75 7.20
C SER A 179 -6.13 -14.35 7.79
N ILE A 180 -7.02 -13.80 6.96
CA ILE A 180 -8.38 -13.44 7.38
C ILE A 180 -9.41 -13.81 6.31
N GLY A 181 -10.58 -14.28 6.73
CA GLY A 181 -11.69 -14.58 5.83
C GLY A 181 -13.05 -14.64 6.54
N MET A 182 -14.13 -14.62 5.75
CA MET A 182 -15.49 -14.85 6.23
C MET A 182 -15.82 -16.34 6.11
N GLY A 183 -16.03 -16.98 7.26
CA GLY A 183 -16.17 -18.43 7.37
C GLY A 183 -14.85 -19.18 7.19
N ASP A 184 -14.88 -20.51 7.36
CA ASP A 184 -13.66 -21.35 7.43
C ASP A 184 -13.11 -21.79 6.06
N GLU A 185 -13.88 -21.56 4.99
CA GLU A 185 -13.62 -22.05 3.63
C GLU A 185 -13.49 -20.91 2.60
N SER A 186 -13.12 -19.69 3.03
CA SER A 186 -12.82 -18.65 2.04
C SER A 186 -11.62 -19.08 1.17
N PRO A 187 -11.58 -18.72 -0.12
CA PRO A 187 -10.48 -19.08 -1.02
C PRO A 187 -9.09 -18.70 -0.47
N ASP A 188 -8.98 -17.52 0.15
CA ASP A 188 -7.75 -17.03 0.75
C ASP A 188 -7.31 -17.86 1.95
N LEU A 189 -8.23 -18.24 2.87
CA LEU A 189 -7.88 -19.05 4.04
C LEU A 189 -7.37 -20.44 3.61
N VAL A 190 -8.03 -21.08 2.64
CA VAL A 190 -7.61 -22.39 2.12
C VAL A 190 -6.22 -22.32 1.50
N ALA A 191 -5.96 -21.29 0.71
CA ALA A 191 -4.66 -21.07 0.06
C ALA A 191 -3.56 -20.75 1.09
N ALA A 192 -3.83 -19.85 2.03
CA ALA A 192 -2.91 -19.44 3.08
C ALA A 192 -2.50 -20.64 3.95
N ARG A 193 -3.45 -21.49 4.33
CA ARG A 193 -3.20 -22.72 5.09
C ARG A 193 -2.21 -23.64 4.40
N LYS A 194 -2.38 -23.82 3.09
CA LYS A 194 -1.49 -24.65 2.26
C LYS A 194 -0.06 -24.07 2.23
N VAL A 195 0.06 -22.76 2.05
CA VAL A 195 1.38 -22.09 2.04
C VAL A 195 2.04 -22.16 3.41
N ALA A 196 1.30 -21.87 4.48
CA ALA A 196 1.79 -21.94 5.84
C ALA A 196 2.31 -23.33 6.22
N ALA A 197 1.61 -24.39 5.80
CA ALA A 197 2.05 -25.77 5.98
C ALA A 197 3.35 -26.06 5.20
N HIS A 198 3.47 -25.58 3.95
CA HIS A 198 4.65 -25.75 3.11
C HIS A 198 5.90 -25.05 3.68
N ILE A 199 5.76 -23.78 4.07
CA ILE A 199 6.89 -22.98 4.58
C ILE A 199 7.17 -23.26 6.06
N GLY A 200 6.23 -23.93 6.75
CA GLY A 200 6.32 -24.23 8.16
C GLY A 200 6.36 -22.96 9.01
N SER A 201 5.36 -22.07 8.91
CA SER A 201 5.18 -20.90 9.78
C SER A 201 4.30 -21.20 11.00
N GLU A 202 4.22 -20.29 11.97
CA GLU A 202 3.21 -20.32 13.05
C GLU A 202 1.95 -19.61 12.53
N HIS A 203 0.97 -20.35 12.00
CA HIS A 203 -0.14 -19.74 11.27
C HIS A 203 -1.35 -19.45 12.16
N HIS A 204 -1.89 -18.25 12.00
CA HIS A 204 -3.11 -17.76 12.61
C HIS A 204 -4.13 -17.47 11.51
N GLU A 205 -5.28 -18.14 11.58
CA GLU A 205 -6.44 -17.90 10.70
C GLU A 205 -7.49 -17.12 11.49
N VAL A 206 -7.87 -15.96 10.98
CA VAL A 206 -8.85 -15.08 11.61
C VAL A 206 -10.14 -15.14 10.82
N VAL A 207 -11.25 -15.37 11.52
CA VAL A 207 -12.58 -15.38 10.91
C VAL A 207 -13.34 -14.14 11.36
N PHE A 208 -13.99 -13.44 10.43
CA PHE A 208 -14.85 -12.30 10.72
C PHE A 208 -16.26 -12.50 10.14
N SER A 209 -17.21 -11.81 10.73
CA SER A 209 -18.64 -11.85 10.40
C SER A 209 -19.11 -10.59 9.69
N GLU A 210 -20.33 -10.62 9.15
CA GLU A 210 -20.99 -9.43 8.64
C GLU A 210 -21.15 -8.36 9.73
N LYS A 211 -21.36 -8.79 10.98
CA LYS A 211 -21.48 -7.87 12.10
C LYS A 211 -20.16 -7.12 12.37
N ASP A 212 -19.03 -7.81 12.25
CA ASP A 212 -17.72 -7.18 12.36
C ASP A 212 -17.50 -6.11 11.28
N VAL A 213 -18.02 -6.32 10.06
CA VAL A 213 -17.98 -5.33 8.98
C VAL A 213 -18.75 -4.07 9.36
N GLU A 214 -19.98 -4.22 9.85
CA GLU A 214 -20.80 -3.08 10.30
C GLU A 214 -20.12 -2.31 11.43
N ASP A 215 -19.57 -3.03 12.41
CA ASP A 215 -19.05 -2.45 13.65
C ASP A 215 -17.79 -1.61 13.42
N VAL A 216 -16.96 -1.94 12.42
CA VAL A 216 -15.71 -1.22 12.13
C VAL A 216 -15.81 -0.23 10.99
N LEU A 217 -16.93 -0.18 10.25
CA LEU A 217 -17.02 0.61 9.00
C LEU A 217 -16.64 2.08 9.20
N LYS A 218 -17.17 2.72 10.25
CA LYS A 218 -16.88 4.13 10.55
C LYS A 218 -15.46 4.35 11.07
N ASP A 219 -14.94 3.41 11.86
CA ASP A 219 -13.56 3.47 12.35
C ASP A 219 -12.56 3.37 11.19
N VAL A 220 -12.82 2.47 10.24
CA VAL A 220 -12.00 2.34 9.04
C VAL A 220 -12.04 3.63 8.21
N LEU A 221 -13.23 4.22 7.98
CA LEU A 221 -13.36 5.51 7.31
C LEU A 221 -12.58 6.63 7.99
N TYR A 222 -12.65 6.69 9.32
CA TYR A 222 -11.90 7.65 10.12
C TYR A 222 -10.39 7.45 9.94
N HIS A 223 -9.90 6.21 10.06
CA HIS A 223 -8.47 5.91 9.97
C HIS A 223 -7.89 6.03 8.55
N LEU A 224 -8.67 5.78 7.50
CA LEU A 224 -8.16 5.87 6.13
C LEU A 224 -7.99 7.31 5.66
N GLU A 225 -8.83 8.23 6.12
CA GLU A 225 -8.79 9.64 5.68
C GLU A 225 -9.00 9.77 4.15
N ILE A 226 -9.73 8.84 3.53
CA ILE A 226 -10.09 8.86 2.11
C ILE A 226 -11.42 8.13 1.86
N ALA A 227 -12.19 8.55 0.85
CA ALA A 227 -13.51 8.02 0.52
C ALA A 227 -13.51 7.14 -0.75
N ASP A 228 -12.45 6.37 -0.99
CA ASP A 228 -12.35 5.47 -2.15
C ASP A 228 -12.97 4.10 -1.87
N ILE A 229 -13.80 3.60 -2.81
CA ILE A 229 -14.57 2.36 -2.66
C ILE A 229 -13.65 1.15 -2.50
N THR A 230 -12.69 0.99 -3.41
CA THR A 230 -11.77 -0.17 -3.43
C THR A 230 -10.95 -0.22 -2.16
N THR A 231 -10.38 0.93 -1.79
CA THR A 231 -9.56 1.10 -0.61
C THR A 231 -10.35 0.74 0.64
N LEU A 232 -11.59 1.24 0.79
CA LEU A 232 -12.44 0.97 1.94
C LEU A 232 -12.83 -0.51 2.07
N ARG A 233 -13.32 -1.12 0.98
CA ARG A 233 -13.71 -2.54 0.94
C ARG A 233 -12.54 -3.44 1.38
N ALA A 234 -11.34 -3.19 0.86
CA ALA A 234 -10.14 -3.96 1.20
C ALA A 234 -9.59 -3.65 2.60
N SER A 235 -9.88 -2.47 3.17
CA SER A 235 -9.35 -2.05 4.47
C SER A 235 -10.05 -2.68 5.65
N ILE A 236 -11.34 -3.02 5.53
CA ILE A 236 -12.12 -3.64 6.61
C ILE A 236 -11.47 -4.95 7.12
N PRO A 237 -11.23 -5.97 6.27
CA PRO A 237 -10.56 -7.19 6.73
C PRO A 237 -9.13 -6.91 7.23
N MET A 238 -8.40 -5.97 6.62
CA MET A 238 -7.05 -5.64 7.05
C MET A 238 -7.00 -4.98 8.43
N PHE A 239 -7.96 -4.09 8.73
CA PHE A 239 -8.13 -3.45 10.02
C PHE A 239 -8.46 -4.49 11.11
N LEU A 240 -9.41 -5.39 10.83
CA LEU A 240 -9.76 -6.48 11.73
C LEU A 240 -8.58 -7.42 12.00
N LEU A 241 -7.80 -7.75 10.97
CA LEU A 241 -6.61 -8.59 11.09
C LEU A 241 -5.51 -7.90 11.91
N ALA A 242 -5.27 -6.61 11.67
CA ALA A 242 -4.31 -5.82 12.45
C ALA A 242 -4.73 -5.73 13.93
N ARG A 243 -6.03 -5.55 14.21
CA ARG A 243 -6.58 -5.60 15.58
C ARG A 243 -6.29 -6.94 16.24
N TYR A 244 -6.56 -8.05 15.54
CA TYR A 244 -6.27 -9.39 16.04
C TYR A 244 -4.79 -9.57 16.37
N ILE A 245 -3.89 -9.21 15.45
CA ILE A 245 -2.43 -9.35 15.64
C ILE A 245 -2.00 -8.62 16.90
N LYS A 246 -2.46 -7.38 17.08
CA LYS A 246 -2.13 -6.54 18.24
C LYS A 246 -2.66 -7.11 19.56
N GLU A 247 -3.87 -7.67 19.56
CA GLU A 247 -4.53 -8.15 20.77
C GLU A 247 -4.14 -9.58 21.17
N LYS A 248 -3.79 -10.42 20.20
CA LYS A 248 -3.63 -11.87 20.40
C LYS A 248 -2.20 -12.36 20.23
N THR A 249 -1.30 -11.52 19.72
CA THR A 249 0.11 -11.91 19.49
C THR A 249 1.09 -10.84 19.97
N ASP A 250 2.39 -11.14 19.88
CA ASP A 250 3.50 -10.24 20.14
C ASP A 250 4.21 -9.74 18.87
N SER A 251 3.72 -10.14 17.68
CA SER A 251 4.19 -9.62 16.39
C SER A 251 3.89 -8.12 16.27
N THR A 252 4.92 -7.34 15.94
CA THR A 252 4.82 -5.87 15.82
C THR A 252 5.25 -5.38 14.44
N VAL A 253 6.24 -6.05 13.84
CA VAL A 253 6.71 -5.76 12.48
C VAL A 253 6.05 -6.75 11.54
N ILE A 254 5.24 -6.27 10.60
CA ILE A 254 4.40 -7.11 9.74
C ILE A 254 4.84 -6.94 8.29
N PHE A 255 5.27 -8.04 7.68
CA PHE A 255 5.56 -8.07 6.24
C PHE A 255 4.27 -8.21 5.43
N SER A 256 4.25 -7.58 4.26
CA SER A 256 3.13 -7.67 3.33
C SER A 256 3.57 -7.66 1.86
N GLY A 257 2.66 -8.12 0.99
CA GLY A 257 2.89 -8.30 -0.45
C GLY A 257 2.58 -7.07 -1.32
N GLU A 258 2.15 -5.95 -0.72
CA GLU A 258 1.74 -4.75 -1.44
C GLU A 258 2.86 -4.16 -2.31
N GLY A 259 2.45 -3.58 -3.44
CA GLY A 259 3.35 -3.10 -4.49
C GLY A 259 3.61 -4.13 -5.58
N ALA A 260 3.31 -5.42 -5.37
CA ALA A 260 3.60 -6.46 -6.35
C ALA A 260 2.76 -6.33 -7.62
N ASP A 261 1.46 -6.04 -7.50
CA ASP A 261 0.56 -5.89 -8.65
C ASP A 261 0.93 -4.68 -9.51
N GLU A 262 1.35 -3.59 -8.87
CA GLU A 262 1.73 -2.34 -9.51
C GLU A 262 3.10 -2.45 -10.17
N VAL A 263 4.09 -3.08 -9.52
CA VAL A 263 5.43 -3.31 -10.10
C VAL A 263 5.38 -4.34 -11.23
N ALA A 264 4.60 -5.42 -11.08
CA ALA A 264 4.65 -6.58 -11.96
C ALA A 264 3.41 -6.78 -12.85
N GLN A 265 2.63 -5.71 -13.07
CA GLN A 265 1.45 -5.70 -13.95
C GLN A 265 0.47 -6.84 -13.62
N GLY A 266 0.15 -6.96 -12.33
CA GLY A 266 -0.55 -8.11 -11.77
C GLY A 266 -2.07 -8.02 -11.70
N TYR A 267 -2.64 -6.82 -11.83
CA TYR A 267 -4.09 -6.72 -11.95
C TYR A 267 -4.59 -7.36 -13.24
N ILE A 268 -5.74 -8.02 -13.18
CA ILE A 268 -6.28 -8.80 -14.30
C ILE A 268 -6.48 -7.95 -15.56
N TYR A 269 -6.83 -6.67 -15.41
CA TYR A 269 -7.02 -5.76 -16.54
C TYR A 269 -5.74 -5.50 -17.34
N PHE A 270 -4.54 -5.80 -16.82
CA PHE A 270 -3.30 -5.72 -17.62
C PHE A 270 -3.27 -6.68 -18.81
N ARG A 271 -4.14 -7.71 -18.83
CA ARG A 271 -4.32 -8.58 -20.00
C ARG A 271 -4.88 -7.83 -21.21
N ASP A 272 -5.60 -6.74 -20.95
CA ASP A 272 -6.21 -5.88 -21.97
C ASP A 272 -5.36 -4.65 -22.31
N ALA A 273 -4.10 -4.60 -21.84
CA ALA A 273 -3.19 -3.51 -22.16
C ALA A 273 -3.00 -3.40 -23.69
N PRO A 274 -3.22 -2.22 -24.31
CA PRO A 274 -3.12 -2.05 -25.76
C PRO A 274 -1.70 -2.29 -26.30
N SER A 275 -0.69 -2.12 -25.47
CA SER A 275 0.71 -2.40 -25.78
C SER A 275 1.56 -2.52 -24.51
N GLU A 276 2.76 -3.07 -24.64
CA GLU A 276 3.78 -3.10 -23.57
C GLU A 276 4.17 -1.70 -23.04
N GLU A 277 4.06 -0.66 -23.88
CA GLU A 277 4.31 0.71 -23.47
C GLU A 277 3.19 1.27 -22.60
N GLU A 278 1.93 1.00 -22.97
CA GLU A 278 0.75 1.41 -22.19
C GLU A 278 0.67 0.64 -20.86
N GLY A 279 0.99 -0.66 -20.85
CA GLY A 279 1.15 -1.44 -19.62
C GLY A 279 2.22 -0.88 -18.71
N HIS A 280 3.37 -0.48 -19.26
CA HIS A 280 4.44 0.12 -18.46
C HIS A 280 4.05 1.49 -17.90
N LYS A 281 3.41 2.37 -18.69
CA LYS A 281 2.91 3.67 -18.22
C LYS A 281 1.88 3.51 -17.10
N GLU A 282 0.99 2.52 -17.21
CA GLU A 282 0.00 2.24 -16.19
C GLU A 282 0.64 1.75 -14.89
N SER A 283 1.65 0.85 -14.97
CA SER A 283 2.46 0.46 -13.81
C SER A 283 3.09 1.66 -13.12
N LEU A 284 3.73 2.57 -13.87
CA LEU A 284 4.31 3.80 -13.32
C LEU A 284 3.25 4.72 -12.70
N ARG A 285 2.06 4.85 -13.32
CA ARG A 285 0.95 5.64 -12.77
C ARG A 285 0.48 5.07 -11.42
N LEU A 286 0.16 3.78 -11.37
CA LEU A 286 -0.24 3.09 -10.15
C LEU A 286 0.80 3.27 -9.04
N LEU A 287 2.09 3.09 -9.36
CA LEU A 287 3.17 3.26 -8.39
C LEU A 287 3.29 4.69 -7.86
N ASN A 288 3.01 5.72 -8.69
CA ASN A 288 2.99 7.12 -8.23
C ASN A 288 1.76 7.43 -7.37
N GLU A 289 0.67 6.70 -7.53
CA GLU A 289 -0.59 6.89 -6.80
C GLU A 289 -0.77 5.93 -5.62
N LEU A 290 0.14 4.97 -5.40
CA LEU A 290 0.06 3.97 -4.32
C LEU A 290 -0.26 4.58 -2.95
N TYR A 291 0.32 5.75 -2.66
CA TYR A 291 0.13 6.47 -1.41
C TYR A 291 -1.30 7.00 -1.18
N LEU A 292 -2.17 6.93 -2.18
CA LEU A 292 -3.60 7.25 -2.11
C LEU A 292 -4.46 5.99 -1.93
N TYR A 293 -3.94 4.81 -2.27
CA TYR A 293 -4.70 3.56 -2.35
C TYR A 293 -4.08 2.45 -1.48
N ASP A 294 -3.45 1.44 -2.08
CA ASP A 294 -3.00 0.23 -1.41
C ASP A 294 -1.99 0.48 -0.28
N VAL A 295 -1.05 1.40 -0.47
CA VAL A 295 -0.09 1.77 0.58
C VAL A 295 -0.78 2.57 1.69
N LEU A 296 -1.74 3.44 1.35
CA LEU A 296 -2.54 4.16 2.35
C LEU A 296 -3.33 3.17 3.22
N ARG A 297 -4.09 2.26 2.60
CA ARG A 297 -4.80 1.18 3.31
C ARG A 297 -3.88 0.43 4.23
N THR A 298 -2.76 -0.03 3.68
CA THR A 298 -1.82 -0.91 4.39
C THR A 298 -1.20 -0.24 5.59
N ASP A 299 -0.77 1.01 5.45
CA ASP A 299 -0.21 1.79 6.55
C ASP A 299 -1.30 2.16 7.58
N ARG A 300 -2.42 2.76 7.17
CA ARG A 300 -3.45 3.25 8.11
C ARG A 300 -4.07 2.15 8.95
N THR A 301 -4.44 1.03 8.32
CA THR A 301 -5.11 -0.07 9.02
C THR A 301 -4.17 -0.78 10.00
N THR A 302 -2.88 -0.90 9.67
CA THR A 302 -1.89 -1.49 10.59
C THR A 302 -1.46 -0.51 11.68
N ALA A 303 -1.23 0.76 11.35
CA ALA A 303 -0.86 1.82 12.28
C ALA A 303 -1.98 2.12 13.30
N ALA A 304 -3.25 1.99 12.91
CA ALA A 304 -4.39 2.08 13.83
C ALA A 304 -4.28 1.12 15.03
N HIS A 305 -3.55 0.00 14.85
CA HIS A 305 -3.30 -1.00 15.88
C HIS A 305 -1.83 -1.07 16.31
N SER A 306 -1.06 0.01 16.09
CA SER A 306 0.36 0.12 16.50
C SER A 306 1.26 -0.98 15.91
N LEU A 307 0.98 -1.41 14.68
CA LEU A 307 1.81 -2.33 13.93
C LEU A 307 2.60 -1.58 12.86
N GLU A 308 3.83 -2.02 12.61
CA GLU A 308 4.70 -1.47 11.57
C GLU A 308 4.68 -2.38 10.35
N VAL A 309 4.15 -1.90 9.22
CA VAL A 309 4.16 -2.69 7.98
C VAL A 309 5.44 -2.51 7.15
N ARG A 310 5.90 -3.59 6.51
CA ARG A 310 7.04 -3.63 5.59
C ARG A 310 6.64 -4.28 4.27
N VAL A 311 6.94 -3.61 3.17
CA VAL A 311 6.52 -3.97 1.80
C VAL A 311 7.74 -4.17 0.90
N PRO A 312 8.30 -5.40 0.80
CA PRO A 312 9.54 -5.65 0.06
C PRO A 312 9.46 -5.39 -1.44
N PHE A 313 8.27 -5.49 -2.06
CA PHE A 313 8.09 -5.20 -3.48
C PHE A 313 8.33 -3.72 -3.85
N LEU A 314 8.24 -2.81 -2.88
CA LEU A 314 8.55 -1.39 -3.06
C LEU A 314 9.99 -1.03 -2.69
N ASP A 315 10.87 -2.03 -2.52
CA ASP A 315 12.29 -1.78 -2.38
C ASP A 315 12.86 -1.10 -3.62
N HIS A 316 13.54 0.05 -3.44
CA HIS A 316 13.98 0.86 -4.57
C HIS A 316 14.87 0.07 -5.55
N GLN A 317 15.72 -0.84 -5.05
CA GLN A 317 16.57 -1.64 -5.93
C GLN A 317 15.75 -2.68 -6.70
N PHE A 318 14.85 -3.40 -6.03
CA PHE A 318 13.99 -4.38 -6.67
C PHE A 318 13.06 -3.74 -7.70
N SER A 319 12.32 -2.70 -7.32
CA SER A 319 11.38 -2.05 -8.19
C SER A 319 12.09 -1.36 -9.37
N SER A 320 13.21 -0.68 -9.14
CA SER A 320 14.02 -0.11 -10.22
C SER A 320 14.51 -1.19 -11.18
N TYR A 321 15.06 -2.31 -10.67
CA TYR A 321 15.51 -3.41 -11.52
C TYR A 321 14.37 -4.00 -12.35
N TYR A 322 13.24 -4.33 -11.72
CA TYR A 322 12.10 -4.97 -12.37
C TYR A 322 11.47 -4.07 -13.43
N LEU A 323 11.26 -2.78 -13.12
CA LEU A 323 10.66 -1.81 -14.05
C LEU A 323 11.53 -1.52 -15.28
N ASN A 324 12.86 -1.73 -15.19
CA ASN A 324 13.80 -1.52 -16.29
C ASN A 324 14.07 -2.80 -17.11
N LEU A 325 13.41 -3.93 -16.81
CA LEU A 325 13.42 -5.09 -17.70
C LEU A 325 12.74 -4.74 -19.04
N PRO A 326 13.04 -5.47 -20.14
CA PRO A 326 12.34 -5.30 -21.41
C PRO A 326 10.81 -5.34 -21.21
N LYS A 327 10.11 -4.27 -21.59
CA LYS A 327 8.67 -4.07 -21.30
C LYS A 327 7.78 -5.23 -21.76
N LYS A 328 8.13 -5.84 -22.90
CA LYS A 328 7.47 -7.05 -23.41
C LYS A 328 7.44 -8.21 -22.42
N LEU A 329 8.49 -8.35 -21.60
CA LEU A 329 8.56 -9.39 -20.57
C LEU A 329 7.63 -9.11 -19.39
N LEU A 330 7.35 -7.83 -19.11
CA LEU A 330 6.51 -7.41 -17.98
C LEU A 330 5.03 -7.66 -18.22
N GLN A 331 4.60 -7.73 -19.48
CA GLN A 331 3.23 -8.05 -19.84
C GLN A 331 2.82 -9.45 -19.35
N PRO A 332 1.54 -9.67 -19.04
CA PRO A 332 1.00 -11.00 -18.86
C PRO A 332 1.38 -11.92 -20.04
N GLN A 333 1.75 -13.17 -19.76
CA GLN A 333 2.12 -14.15 -20.77
C GLN A 333 1.27 -15.40 -20.58
N ASP A 334 0.79 -16.00 -21.67
CA ASP A 334 -0.09 -17.17 -21.64
C ASP A 334 -1.33 -16.98 -20.73
N ASN A 335 -1.91 -15.76 -20.74
CA ASN A 335 -3.01 -15.34 -19.85
C ASN A 335 -2.68 -15.41 -18.35
N VAL A 336 -1.40 -15.46 -17.98
CA VAL A 336 -0.93 -15.44 -16.60
C VAL A 336 -0.26 -14.10 -16.32
N GLU A 337 -0.86 -13.35 -15.41
CA GLU A 337 -0.27 -12.14 -14.84
C GLU A 337 0.99 -12.44 -14.02
N LYS A 338 1.91 -11.47 -13.92
CA LYS A 338 3.18 -11.63 -13.19
C LYS A 338 4.02 -12.82 -13.66
N TYR A 339 3.91 -13.24 -14.92
CA TYR A 339 4.56 -14.44 -15.44
C TYR A 339 6.07 -14.48 -15.14
N VAL A 340 6.78 -13.37 -15.41
CA VAL A 340 8.23 -13.29 -15.18
C VAL A 340 8.60 -13.43 -13.69
N LEU A 341 7.82 -12.84 -12.79
CA LEU A 341 7.99 -13.01 -11.35
C LEU A 341 7.75 -14.47 -10.94
N ARG A 342 6.68 -15.09 -11.41
CA ARG A 342 6.38 -16.52 -11.13
C ARG A 342 7.50 -17.42 -11.64
N LYS A 343 7.93 -17.20 -12.88
CA LYS A 343 9.01 -17.95 -13.52
C LYS A 343 10.33 -17.79 -12.79
N ALA A 344 10.58 -16.61 -12.20
CA ALA A 344 11.77 -16.38 -11.38
C ALA A 344 11.85 -17.33 -10.17
N PHE A 345 10.74 -17.80 -9.63
CA PHE A 345 10.70 -18.71 -8.48
C PHE A 345 10.29 -20.15 -8.81
N ASP A 346 10.07 -20.46 -10.10
CA ASP A 346 9.67 -21.79 -10.57
C ASP A 346 10.78 -22.83 -10.41
N GLY A 347 10.42 -24.03 -9.95
CA GLY A 347 11.37 -25.14 -9.74
C GLY A 347 12.27 -25.03 -8.50
N LEU A 348 12.07 -24.05 -7.62
CA LEU A 348 12.89 -23.86 -6.41
C LEU A 348 12.30 -24.45 -5.12
N ASP A 349 11.12 -25.06 -5.20
CA ASP A 349 10.37 -25.57 -4.04
C ASP A 349 10.11 -24.53 -2.92
N LEU A 350 10.18 -23.24 -3.27
CA LEU A 350 9.90 -22.15 -2.35
C LEU A 350 8.39 -22.04 -2.02
N LEU A 351 7.54 -22.40 -2.99
CA LEU A 351 6.09 -22.43 -2.89
C LEU A 351 5.53 -23.68 -3.55
N PRO A 352 4.36 -24.18 -3.12
CA PRO A 352 3.62 -25.19 -3.86
C PRO A 352 3.34 -24.72 -5.30
N LYS A 353 3.50 -25.60 -6.27
CA LYS A 353 3.39 -25.26 -7.71
C LYS A 353 2.04 -24.62 -8.05
N ASP A 354 0.96 -25.12 -7.49
CA ASP A 354 -0.39 -24.59 -7.73
C ASP A 354 -0.61 -23.21 -7.09
N ILE A 355 0.11 -22.86 -6.02
CA ILE A 355 0.11 -21.49 -5.47
C ILE A 355 0.95 -20.57 -6.36
N LEU A 356 2.15 -21.00 -6.75
CA LEU A 356 3.05 -20.22 -7.61
C LEU A 356 2.39 -19.84 -8.94
N TRP A 357 1.51 -20.68 -9.46
CA TRP A 357 0.80 -20.48 -10.73
C TRP A 357 -0.72 -20.21 -10.53
N ARG A 358 -1.17 -19.95 -9.30
CA ARG A 358 -2.57 -19.55 -9.01
C ARG A 358 -2.87 -18.20 -9.65
N HIS A 359 -3.99 -18.09 -10.36
CA HIS A 359 -4.47 -16.80 -10.89
C HIS A 359 -4.75 -15.80 -9.77
N LYS A 360 -4.62 -14.51 -10.10
CA LYS A 360 -4.89 -13.40 -9.18
C LYS A 360 -6.33 -13.42 -8.70
N GLU A 361 -6.50 -13.34 -7.39
CA GLU A 361 -7.76 -12.99 -6.74
C GLU A 361 -7.56 -11.64 -6.02
N ALA A 362 -8.54 -10.75 -6.13
CA ALA A 362 -8.50 -9.45 -5.45
C ALA A 362 -8.79 -9.66 -3.96
N PHE A 363 -8.13 -8.89 -3.08
CA PHE A 363 -8.20 -9.14 -1.63
C PHE A 363 -9.63 -9.06 -1.08
N SER A 364 -10.41 -8.03 -1.46
CA SER A 364 -11.81 -7.90 -1.04
C SER A 364 -12.72 -9.03 -1.55
N ASP A 365 -12.32 -9.72 -2.62
CA ASP A 365 -13.09 -10.80 -3.23
C ASP A 365 -12.67 -12.18 -2.67
N GLY A 366 -11.39 -12.37 -2.33
CA GLY A 366 -10.85 -13.62 -1.78
C GLY A 366 -11.16 -13.85 -0.29
N VAL A 367 -11.40 -12.76 0.46
CA VAL A 367 -11.73 -12.82 1.90
C VAL A 367 -13.14 -13.33 2.17
N ALA A 368 -14.05 -13.35 1.19
CA ALA A 368 -15.43 -13.78 1.39
C ALA A 368 -15.84 -14.85 0.37
N SER A 369 -16.92 -15.56 0.64
CA SER A 369 -17.43 -16.54 -0.31
C SER A 369 -17.94 -15.87 -1.59
N LYS A 370 -17.79 -16.53 -2.75
CA LYS A 370 -18.38 -16.07 -4.03
C LYS A 370 -19.90 -15.83 -3.94
N LYS A 371 -20.60 -16.50 -3.00
CA LYS A 371 -22.06 -16.36 -2.81
C LYS A 371 -22.45 -15.04 -2.13
N LYS A 372 -21.69 -14.63 -1.12
CA LYS A 372 -21.91 -13.39 -0.36
C LYS A 372 -20.59 -12.62 -0.20
N PRO A 373 -20.15 -11.90 -1.24
CA PRO A 373 -18.93 -11.11 -1.19
C PRO A 373 -19.10 -9.85 -0.33
N ILE A 374 -17.98 -9.28 0.13
CA ILE A 374 -17.99 -8.12 1.04
C ILE A 374 -18.73 -6.90 0.47
N PHE A 375 -18.65 -6.68 -0.85
CA PHE A 375 -19.35 -5.56 -1.47
C PHE A 375 -20.88 -5.68 -1.33
N LYS A 376 -21.44 -6.89 -1.38
CA LYS A 376 -22.89 -7.09 -1.18
C LYS A 376 -23.28 -6.83 0.26
N ILE A 377 -22.47 -7.29 1.22
CA ILE A 377 -22.69 -7.01 2.64
C ILE A 377 -22.70 -5.50 2.88
N LEU A 378 -21.70 -4.78 2.35
CA LEU A 378 -21.63 -3.33 2.47
C LEU A 378 -22.82 -2.62 1.82
N GLN A 379 -23.24 -3.06 0.64
CA GLN A 379 -24.45 -2.54 0.00
C GLN A 379 -25.69 -2.78 0.87
N GLU A 380 -25.89 -4.00 1.39
CA GLU A 380 -27.00 -4.33 2.30
C GLU A 380 -26.99 -3.48 3.58
N THR A 381 -25.81 -3.25 4.17
CA THR A 381 -25.62 -2.41 5.35
C THR A 381 -25.89 -0.92 5.08
N ILE A 382 -25.47 -0.40 3.92
CA ILE A 382 -25.48 1.04 3.62
C ILE A 382 -26.78 1.50 2.94
N GLU A 383 -27.41 0.65 2.12
CA GLU A 383 -28.64 0.96 1.39
C GLU A 383 -29.73 1.62 2.25
N PRO A 384 -30.05 1.15 3.48
CA PRO A 384 -31.06 1.78 4.33
C PRO A 384 -30.60 3.10 4.98
N LEU A 385 -29.29 3.40 4.97
CA LEU A 385 -28.70 4.59 5.58
C LEU A 385 -28.70 5.80 4.63
N VAL A 386 -28.83 5.59 3.33
CA VAL A 386 -28.73 6.63 2.30
C VAL A 386 -30.05 6.76 1.51
N PRO A 387 -30.82 7.85 1.70
CA PRO A 387 -32.03 8.11 0.93
C PRO A 387 -31.75 8.20 -0.58
N ASN A 388 -32.70 7.76 -1.41
CA ASN A 388 -32.55 7.79 -2.88
C ASN A 388 -32.32 9.22 -3.41
N GLU A 389 -33.00 10.19 -2.81
CA GLU A 389 -32.95 11.60 -3.18
C GLU A 389 -31.57 12.21 -2.89
N ALA A 390 -30.83 11.66 -1.91
CA ALA A 390 -29.51 12.16 -1.54
C ALA A 390 -28.49 11.97 -2.67
N LEU A 391 -28.65 10.93 -3.50
CA LEU A 391 -27.76 10.68 -4.64
C LEU A 391 -27.97 11.68 -5.78
N ALA A 392 -29.20 12.15 -6.00
CA ALA A 392 -29.50 13.16 -7.00
C ALA A 392 -28.82 14.51 -6.70
N GLU A 393 -28.66 14.84 -5.42
CA GLU A 393 -27.99 16.08 -4.98
C GLU A 393 -26.47 15.92 -4.80
N ALA A 394 -25.91 14.73 -5.07
CA ALA A 394 -24.50 14.43 -4.80
C ALA A 394 -23.54 15.31 -5.59
N GLU A 395 -23.83 15.63 -6.85
CA GLU A 395 -22.99 16.48 -7.70
C GLU A 395 -22.91 17.92 -7.17
N LYS A 396 -24.03 18.44 -6.67
CA LYS A 396 -24.10 19.77 -6.08
C LYS A 396 -23.37 19.85 -4.74
N ARG A 397 -23.51 18.81 -3.91
CA ARG A 397 -22.92 18.76 -2.56
C ARG A 397 -21.43 18.39 -2.57
N PHE A 398 -21.04 17.48 -3.46
CA PHE A 398 -19.70 16.90 -3.56
C PHE A 398 -19.21 16.98 -5.02
N PRO A 399 -18.88 18.18 -5.53
CA PRO A 399 -18.50 18.36 -6.93
C PRO A 399 -17.13 17.74 -7.27
N GLN A 400 -16.24 17.63 -6.27
CA GLN A 400 -14.96 16.94 -6.41
C GLN A 400 -15.17 15.43 -6.26
N CYS A 401 -14.73 14.64 -7.24
CA CYS A 401 -14.87 13.18 -7.23
C CYS A 401 -16.30 12.72 -6.84
N THR A 402 -17.31 13.22 -7.56
CA THR A 402 -18.73 13.04 -7.21
C THR A 402 -19.09 11.55 -7.07
N PRO A 403 -19.64 11.13 -5.92
CA PRO A 403 -20.07 9.74 -5.73
C PRO A 403 -21.24 9.39 -6.65
N LYS A 404 -21.16 8.23 -7.30
CA LYS A 404 -22.17 7.75 -8.27
C LYS A 404 -23.04 6.60 -7.75
N THR A 405 -22.73 6.09 -6.56
CA THR A 405 -23.48 5.03 -5.88
C THR A 405 -23.80 5.47 -4.44
N LYS A 406 -24.80 4.84 -3.81
CA LYS A 406 -25.11 5.08 -2.40
C LYS A 406 -23.97 4.73 -1.46
N GLU A 407 -23.25 3.64 -1.77
CA GLU A 407 -22.04 3.24 -1.05
C GLU A 407 -20.97 4.35 -1.09
N ALA A 408 -20.62 4.84 -2.28
CA ALA A 408 -19.67 5.94 -2.42
C ALA A 408 -20.15 7.23 -1.74
N LEU A 409 -21.47 7.49 -1.79
CA LEU A 409 -22.07 8.66 -1.16
C LEU A 409 -21.98 8.57 0.36
N PHE A 410 -22.25 7.41 0.95
CA PHE A 410 -22.09 7.17 2.39
C PHE A 410 -20.64 7.39 2.82
N TYR A 411 -19.67 6.80 2.10
CA TYR A 411 -18.25 6.99 2.37
C TYR A 411 -17.86 8.47 2.31
N ARG A 412 -18.35 9.18 1.30
CA ARG A 412 -18.09 10.61 1.16
C ARG A 412 -18.72 11.43 2.28
N GLN A 413 -19.93 11.09 2.73
CA GLN A 413 -20.62 11.78 3.82
C GLN A 413 -19.88 11.60 5.16
N GLU A 414 -19.46 10.37 5.48
CA GLU A 414 -18.70 10.09 6.69
C GLU A 414 -17.29 10.71 6.62
N PHE A 415 -16.64 10.69 5.45
CA PHE A 415 -15.37 11.39 5.24
C PHE A 415 -15.51 12.89 5.46
N ASP A 416 -16.45 13.58 4.80
CA ASP A 416 -16.64 15.03 4.93
C ASP A 416 -17.07 15.42 6.37
N SER A 417 -17.72 14.51 7.12
CA SER A 417 -18.05 14.74 8.53
C SER A 417 -16.80 14.78 9.43
N ASN A 418 -15.77 13.99 9.10
CA ASN A 418 -14.51 13.94 9.87
C ASN A 418 -13.45 14.92 9.32
N TYR A 419 -13.48 15.16 8.01
CA TYR A 419 -12.49 15.91 7.24
C TYR A 419 -13.16 16.96 6.33
N PRO A 420 -13.83 17.97 6.91
CA PRO A 420 -14.63 18.91 6.15
C PRO A 420 -13.80 19.69 5.14
N GLY A 421 -14.29 19.76 3.90
CA GLY A 421 -13.65 20.52 2.81
C GLY A 421 -12.40 19.85 2.21
N GLN A 422 -12.08 18.61 2.60
CA GLN A 422 -10.87 17.91 2.15
C GLN A 422 -11.12 16.91 1.02
N GLY A 423 -12.24 17.07 0.29
CA GLY A 423 -12.65 16.16 -0.78
C GLY A 423 -11.64 16.04 -1.93
N HIS A 424 -10.72 16.99 -2.07
CA HIS A 424 -9.67 16.99 -3.09
C HIS A 424 -8.54 16.00 -2.82
N TRP A 425 -8.44 15.45 -1.61
CA TRP A 425 -7.46 14.39 -1.30
C TRP A 425 -7.70 13.11 -2.11
N LEU A 426 -8.95 12.87 -2.55
CA LEU A 426 -9.28 11.82 -3.51
C LEU A 426 -9.43 12.45 -4.91
N PRO A 427 -8.41 12.38 -5.78
CA PRO A 427 -8.49 12.97 -7.11
C PRO A 427 -9.46 12.21 -8.03
N HIS A 428 -9.51 10.89 -7.89
CA HIS A 428 -10.41 10.00 -8.61
C HIS A 428 -10.59 8.68 -7.83
N PHE A 429 -11.70 7.99 -8.07
CA PHE A 429 -11.85 6.61 -7.61
C PHE A 429 -10.80 5.71 -8.28
N TRP A 430 -10.31 4.71 -7.55
CA TRP A 430 -9.52 3.66 -8.16
C TRP A 430 -10.41 2.85 -9.10
N MET A 431 -10.04 2.73 -10.38
CA MET A 431 -10.79 1.98 -11.39
C MET A 431 -9.83 1.22 -12.32
N PRO A 432 -10.17 -0.02 -12.72
CA PRO A 432 -9.38 -0.76 -13.70
C PRO A 432 -9.37 -0.05 -15.06
N ARG A 433 -8.20 0.08 -15.69
CA ARG A 433 -8.10 0.56 -17.07
C ARG A 433 -8.60 -0.49 -18.06
N TRP A 434 -8.86 -0.04 -19.28
CA TRP A 434 -9.20 -0.91 -20.43
C TRP A 434 -10.39 -1.84 -20.16
N SER A 435 -11.31 -1.43 -19.28
CA SER A 435 -12.56 -2.13 -19.00
C SER A 435 -13.71 -1.14 -18.97
N ASP A 436 -14.92 -1.62 -19.29
CA ASP A 436 -16.16 -0.87 -19.19
C ASP A 436 -16.79 -0.96 -17.79
N ALA A 437 -16.02 -1.41 -16.79
CA ALA A 437 -16.52 -1.61 -15.43
C ALA A 437 -16.91 -0.26 -14.79
N THR A 438 -18.11 -0.22 -14.23
CA THR A 438 -18.64 0.94 -13.49
C THR A 438 -18.47 0.80 -11.98
N ASP A 439 -18.06 -0.38 -11.50
CA ASP A 439 -17.66 -0.67 -10.13
C ASP A 439 -16.22 -1.22 -10.16
N PRO A 440 -15.37 -0.85 -9.19
CA PRO A 440 -13.97 -1.27 -9.19
C PRO A 440 -13.71 -2.70 -8.72
N SER A 441 -14.71 -3.44 -8.26
CA SER A 441 -14.56 -4.86 -7.94
C SER A 441 -14.10 -5.63 -9.18
N ALA A 442 -13.13 -6.51 -8.97
CA ALA A 442 -12.59 -7.33 -10.04
C ALA A 442 -13.66 -8.26 -10.66
N GLN A 443 -14.75 -8.55 -9.93
CA GLN A 443 -15.89 -9.33 -10.41
C GLN A 443 -16.60 -8.74 -11.64
N PHE A 444 -16.42 -7.44 -11.91
CA PHE A 444 -16.99 -6.77 -13.10
C PHE A 444 -16.03 -6.75 -14.30
N ILE A 445 -14.83 -7.31 -14.15
CA ILE A 445 -13.86 -7.46 -15.24
C ILE A 445 -14.15 -8.78 -15.97
N SER A 446 -14.25 -8.72 -17.30
CA SER A 446 -14.60 -9.87 -18.17
C SER A 446 -13.72 -11.11 -17.91
N HIS A 447 -12.42 -10.90 -17.70
CA HIS A 447 -11.46 -11.99 -17.47
C HIS A 447 -11.44 -12.54 -16.04
N TYR A 448 -12.18 -11.94 -15.10
CA TYR A 448 -12.25 -12.42 -13.72
C TYR A 448 -13.12 -13.66 -13.57
N ALA A 449 -14.20 -13.73 -14.35
CA ALA A 449 -15.17 -14.84 -14.33
C ALA A 449 -14.82 -15.98 -15.30
N ALA A 450 -13.71 -15.88 -16.02
CA ALA A 450 -13.23 -16.93 -16.90
C ALA A 450 -12.55 -18.04 -16.09
N GLU A 451 -13.37 -18.94 -15.54
CA GLU A 451 -12.97 -20.33 -15.20
C GLU A 451 -13.41 -21.27 -16.33
#